data_AF-A0A7L0JN99-F1
#
_entry.id   AF-A0A7L0JN99-F1
#
_cell.length_a   1.000
_cell.length_b   1.000
_cell.length_c   1.000
_cell.angle_alpha   90.00
_cell.angle_beta   90.00
_cell.angle_gamma   90.00
#
_symmetry.space_group_name_H-M   'P 1'
#
loop_
_entity.id
_entity.type
_entity.pdbx_description
1 polymer ?
#
loop_
_entity_poly.entity_id
_entity_poly.type
_entity_poly.pdbx_seq_one_letter_code
_entity_poly.pdbx_strand_id
1 'polypeptide(L)'
;LLLRPRAAEAYAGALAGVVGDLLQRLQRLRDRHPQHLVPDVATEFYKFGLEGISSVLFESRLGCLQPEVPRDTETFIRSINTMFVMTLLTM
;
A
#
# COMPACT_ATOMS: atom_id res chain seq x y z
N LEU A 1 -13.63 0.90 -17.53
CA LEU A 1 -13.39 -0.51 -17.89
C LEU A 1 -13.52 -1.34 -16.62
N LEU A 2 -14.46 -2.30 -16.57
CA LEU A 2 -14.57 -3.24 -15.46
C LEU A 2 -13.97 -4.58 -15.88
N LEU A 3 -13.21 -5.22 -14.99
CA LEU A 3 -12.67 -6.56 -15.21
C LEU A 3 -13.79 -7.58 -15.37
N ARG A 4 -13.51 -8.66 -16.11
CA ARG A 4 -14.40 -9.83 -16.13
C ARG A 4 -14.50 -10.38 -14.69
N PRO A 5 -15.69 -10.67 -14.16
CA PRO A 5 -15.86 -11.08 -12.76
C PRO A 5 -14.96 -12.25 -12.33
N ARG A 6 -14.85 -13.29 -13.18
CA ARG A 6 -13.96 -14.44 -12.92
C ARG A 6 -12.47 -14.08 -12.83
N ALA A 7 -12.02 -13.07 -13.58
CA ALA A 7 -10.64 -12.61 -13.51
C ALA A 7 -10.39 -11.80 -12.23
N ALA A 8 -11.38 -11.03 -11.77
CA ALA A 8 -11.28 -10.30 -10.51
C ALA A 8 -11.26 -11.24 -9.29
N GLU A 9 -12.01 -12.34 -9.35
CA GLU A 9 -12.07 -13.35 -8.29
C GLU A 9 -10.70 -13.98 -7.99
N ALA A 10 -9.86 -14.17 -9.02
CA ALA A 10 -8.51 -14.70 -8.86
C ALA A 10 -7.62 -13.82 -7.95
N TYR A 11 -7.91 -12.52 -7.84
CA TYR A 11 -7.14 -11.59 -7.03
C TYR A 11 -7.63 -11.46 -5.58
N ALA A 12 -8.78 -12.05 -5.25
CA ALA A 12 -9.40 -11.91 -3.94
C ALA A 12 -8.48 -12.40 -2.81
N GLY A 13 -7.80 -13.54 -3.01
CA GLY A 13 -6.86 -14.09 -2.04
C GLY A 13 -5.66 -13.19 -1.78
N ALA A 14 -5.03 -12.68 -2.85
CA ALA A 14 -3.89 -11.78 -2.76
C ALA A 14 -4.28 -10.47 -2.03
N LEU A 15 -5.40 -9.86 -2.42
CA LEU A 15 -5.89 -8.63 -1.78
C LEU A 15 -6.30 -8.86 -0.33
N ALA A 16 -6.94 -9.98 0.01
CA ALA A 16 -7.27 -10.32 1.39
C ALA A 16 -6.03 -10.39 2.28
N GLY A 17 -4.92 -10.94 1.78
CA GLY A 17 -3.63 -10.94 2.47
C GLY A 17 -3.13 -9.52 2.75
N VAL A 18 -3.15 -8.65 1.73
CA VAL A 18 -2.72 -7.25 1.87
C VAL A 18 -3.61 -6.47 2.85
N VAL A 19 -4.92 -6.71 2.85
CA VAL A 19 -5.85 -6.12 3.82
C VAL A 19 -5.52 -6.60 5.24
N GLY A 20 -5.21 -7.88 5.43
CA GLY A 20 -4.76 -8.42 6.71
C GLY A 20 -3.52 -7.69 7.24
N ASP A 21 -2.53 -7.47 6.38
CA ASP A 21 -1.30 -6.76 6.73
C ASP A 21 -1.56 -5.29 7.08
N LEU A 22 -2.47 -4.61 6.36
CA LEU A 22 -2.89 -3.25 6.68
C LEU A 22 -3.53 -3.19 8.07
N LEU A 23 -4.45 -4.10 8.38
CA LEU A 23 -5.13 -4.13 9.69
C LEU A 23 -4.13 -4.32 10.83
N GLN A 24 -3.19 -5.26 10.68
CA GLN A 24 -2.12 -5.46 11.67
C GLN A 24 -1.26 -4.21 11.84
N ARG A 25 -0.90 -3.54 10.75
CA ARG A 25 -0.09 -2.32 10.80
C ARG A 25 -0.82 -1.18 11.49
N LEU A 26 -2.09 -0.94 11.16
CA LEU A 26 -2.91 0.09 11.79
C LEU A 26 -3.09 -0.18 13.29
N GLN A 27 -3.31 -1.44 13.69
CA GLN A 27 -3.36 -1.83 15.10
C GLN A 27 -2.05 -1.48 15.81
N ARG A 28 -0.89 -1.87 15.26
CA ARG A 28 0.42 -1.55 15.84
C ARG A 28 0.67 -0.04 15.99
N LEU A 29 0.31 0.75 14.97
CA LEU A 29 0.46 2.21 15.01
C LEU A 29 -0.43 2.84 16.08
N ARG A 30 -1.69 2.40 16.13
CA ARG A 30 -2.65 2.82 17.15
C ARG A 30 -2.16 2.48 18.55
N ASP A 31 -1.69 1.26 18.77
CA ASP A 31 -1.28 0.79 20.10
C ASP A 31 0.01 1.48 20.60
N ARG A 32 0.84 2.01 19.69
CA ARG A 32 2.05 2.79 20.03
C ARG A 32 1.77 4.27 20.26
N HIS A 33 0.63 4.80 19.79
CA HIS A 33 0.30 6.20 19.94
C HIS A 33 -0.37 6.46 21.31
N PRO A 34 0.06 7.48 22.08
CA PRO A 34 -0.49 7.75 23.43
C PRO A 34 -2.00 7.94 23.49
N GLN A 35 -2.60 8.39 22.38
CA GLN A 35 -4.04 8.63 22.25
C GLN A 35 -4.79 7.51 21.52
N HIS A 36 -4.13 6.38 21.22
CA HIS A 36 -4.71 5.29 20.42
C HIS A 36 -5.23 5.76 19.05
N LEU A 37 -4.43 6.54 18.34
CA LEU A 37 -4.75 7.07 17.02
C LEU A 37 -3.70 6.64 16.00
N VAL A 38 -4.12 6.58 14.73
CA VAL A 38 -3.21 6.48 13.59
C VAL A 38 -3.02 7.92 13.06
N PRO A 39 -1.86 8.54 13.29
CA PRO A 39 -1.69 9.98 13.04
C PRO A 39 -1.74 10.34 11.56
N ASP A 40 -1.31 9.45 10.66
CA ASP A 40 -1.35 9.66 9.22
C ASP A 40 -1.90 8.43 8.49
N VAL A 41 -3.23 8.35 8.42
CA VAL A 41 -3.93 7.27 7.73
C VAL A 41 -3.75 7.35 6.21
N ALA A 42 -3.55 8.55 5.66
CA ALA A 42 -3.39 8.74 4.22
C ALA A 42 -2.11 8.06 3.71
N THR A 43 -0.98 8.27 4.41
CA THR A 43 0.28 7.58 4.10
C THR A 43 0.14 6.07 4.16
N GLU A 44 -0.64 5.56 5.11
CA GLU A 44 -0.89 4.12 5.24
C GLU A 44 -1.76 3.57 4.10
N PHE A 45 -2.74 4.33 3.62
CA PHE A 45 -3.48 3.98 2.41
C PHE A 45 -2.65 4.06 1.13
N TYR A 46 -1.69 4.97 1.03
CA TYR A 46 -0.76 4.98 -0.12
C TYR A 46 0.10 3.71 -0.16
N LYS A 47 0.66 3.30 0.99
CA LYS A 47 1.41 2.04 1.10
C LYS A 47 0.54 0.83 0.77
N PHE A 48 -0.69 0.81 1.27
CA PHE A 48 -1.68 -0.23 0.96
C PHE A 48 -1.99 -0.30 -0.54
N GLY A 49 -2.24 0.84 -1.19
CA GLY A 49 -2.51 0.89 -2.62
C GLY A 49 -1.35 0.33 -3.44
N LEU A 50 -0.11 0.66 -3.06
CA LEU A 50 1.08 0.17 -3.74
C LEU A 50 1.30 -1.34 -3.54
N GLU A 51 1.13 -1.82 -2.31
CA GLU A 51 1.23 -3.24 -1.98
C GLU A 51 0.12 -4.04 -2.70
N GLY A 52 -1.10 -3.49 -2.76
CA GLY A 52 -2.24 -4.11 -3.42
C GLY A 52 -2.05 -4.26 -4.92
N ILE A 53 -1.66 -3.17 -5.61
CA ILE A 53 -1.46 -3.21 -7.06
C ILE A 53 -0.25 -4.09 -7.44
N SER A 54 0.83 -4.07 -6.65
CA SER A 54 1.99 -4.94 -6.89
C SER A 54 1.68 -6.42 -6.67
N SER A 55 0.87 -6.74 -5.65
CA SER A 55 0.42 -8.11 -5.39
C SER A 55 -0.44 -8.65 -6.53
N VAL A 56 -1.22 -7.79 -7.20
CA VAL A 56 -2.09 -8.20 -8.33
C VAL A 56 -1.34 -8.24 -9.65
N LEU A 57 -0.51 -7.23 -9.95
CA LEU A 57 0.14 -7.12 -11.26
C LEU A 57 1.42 -7.95 -11.38
N PHE A 58 2.16 -8.09 -10.29
CA PHE A 58 3.48 -8.73 -10.29
C PHE A 58 3.53 -10.00 -9.43
N GLU A 59 2.40 -10.40 -8.83
CA GLU A 59 2.32 -11.51 -7.87
C GLU A 59 3.40 -11.42 -6.78
N SER A 60 3.76 -10.19 -6.39
CA SER A 60 4.91 -9.89 -5.54
C SER A 60 4.54 -8.93 -4.41
N ARG A 61 5.17 -9.14 -3.25
CA ARG A 61 4.99 -8.36 -2.04
C ARG A 61 6.17 -7.39 -1.90
N LEU A 62 5.91 -6.08 -2.02
CA LEU A 62 6.95 -5.06 -1.89
C LEU A 62 7.34 -4.77 -0.43
N GLY A 63 6.52 -5.22 0.52
CA GLY A 63 6.77 -5.01 1.95
C GLY A 63 6.46 -3.59 2.42
N CYS A 64 5.62 -2.84 1.71
CA CYS A 64 5.23 -1.47 2.07
C CYS A 64 4.54 -1.39 3.43
N LEU A 65 3.90 -2.48 3.87
CA LEU A 65 3.17 -2.59 5.14
C LEU A 65 3.97 -3.26 6.26
N GLN A 66 5.24 -3.59 6.04
CA GLN A 66 6.10 -4.14 7.08
C GLN A 66 6.50 -3.06 8.11
N PRO A 67 6.85 -3.43 9.35
CA PRO A 67 7.32 -2.47 10.35
C PRO A 67 8.52 -1.64 9.87
N GLU A 68 9.43 -2.29 9.16
CA GLU A 68 10.57 -1.69 8.47
C GLU A 68 10.41 -1.91 6.97
N VAL A 69 10.29 -0.82 6.22
CA VAL A 69 10.10 -0.87 4.76
C VAL A 69 11.49 -1.04 4.11
N PRO A 70 11.66 -1.99 3.17
CA PRO A 70 12.92 -2.13 2.45
C PRO A 70 13.33 -0.82 1.75
N ARG A 71 14.63 -0.50 1.75
CA ARG A 71 15.15 0.75 1.15
C ARG A 71 14.80 0.89 -0.33
N ASP A 72 14.82 -0.21 -1.08
CA ASP A 72 14.48 -0.22 -2.50
C ASP A 72 12.99 0.10 -2.70
N THR A 73 12.13 -0.45 -1.85
CA THR A 73 10.69 -0.15 -1.81
C THR A 73 10.43 1.32 -1.46
N GLU A 74 11.17 1.88 -0.49
CA GLU A 74 11.08 3.29 -0.14
C GLU A 74 11.52 4.20 -1.30
N THR A 75 12.60 3.83 -1.99
CA THR A 75 13.10 4.53 -3.17
C THR A 75 12.09 4.50 -4.31
N PHE A 76 11.43 3.36 -4.51
CA PHE A 76 10.37 3.21 -5.50
C PHE A 76 9.14 4.07 -5.17
N ILE A 77 8.66 4.04 -3.92
CA ILE A 77 7.56 4.91 -3.44
C ILE A 77 7.88 6.39 -3.69
N ARG A 78 9.10 6.81 -3.32
CA ARG A 78 9.56 8.19 -3.49
C ARG A 78 9.60 8.59 -4.96
N SER A 79 10.08 7.71 -5.83
CA SER A 79 10.13 7.95 -7.28
C SER A 79 8.74 8.14 -7.88
N ILE A 80 7.75 7.32 -7.47
CA ILE A 80 6.36 7.48 -7.91
C ILE A 80 5.78 8.82 -7.44
N ASN A 81 6.00 9.19 -6.19
CA ASN A 81 5.53 10.47 -5.65
C ASN A 81 6.13 11.65 -6.44
N THR A 82 7.45 11.63 -6.66
CA THR A 82 8.13 12.64 -7.49
C THR A 82 7.54 12.72 -8.90
N MET A 83 7.27 11.59 -9.56
CA MET A 83 6.63 11.57 -10.88
C MET A 83 5.27 12.29 -10.86
N PHE A 84 4.40 11.99 -9.89
CA PHE A 84 3.10 12.64 -9.79
C PHE A 84 3.19 14.13 -9.50
N VAL A 85 4.06 14.54 -8.56
CA VAL A 85 4.27 15.97 -8.23
C VAL A 85 4.79 16.73 -9.44
N MET A 86 5.80 16.19 -10.14
CA MET A 86 6.34 16.83 -11.34
C MET A 86 5.27 16.94 -12.44
N THR A 87 4.46 15.89 -12.65
CA THR A 87 3.38 15.91 -13.64
C THR A 87 2.34 17.00 -13.33
N LEU A 88 1.92 17.12 -12.06
CA LEU A 88 0.99 18.15 -11.60
C LEU A 88 1.54 19.58 -11.71
N LEU A 89 2.85 19.75 -11.55
CA LEU A 89 3.52 21.06 -11.70
C LEU A 89 3.73 21.46 -13.16
N THR A 90 3.77 20.48 -14.08
CA THR A 90 3.98 20.71 -15.52
C THR A 90 2.69 20.79 -16.35
N MET A 91 1.53 20.48 -15.74
CA MET A 91 0.19 20.62 -16.34
C MET A 91 -0.41 21.97 -15.97
#